data_AF-A0A2Z4M8V6-F1
#
_entry.id   AF-A0A2Z4M8V6-F1
#
_cell.length_a   1.000
_cell.length_b   1.000
_cell.length_c   1.000
_cell.angle_alpha   90.00
_cell.angle_beta   90.00
_cell.angle_gamma   90.00
#
_symmetry.space_group_name_H-M   'P 1'
#
loop_
_entity.id
_entity.type
_entity.pdbx_description
1 polymer ?
#
loop_
_entity_poly.entity_id
_entity_poly.type
_entity_poly.pdbx_seq_one_letter_code
_entity_poly.pdbx_strand_id
1 'polypeptide(L)'
;MNNIEAMKNSLSTNYITLLVDIDQTIDIDKRGKSYYYRSINIDSLNIENFLDNLEFNQVYLINPLISMNCRINTPYLTLSRQFLVTRNSNICLVTGYLKEQQAIAENVFNFELEIFYLLLKYKKVILNHKNIG
;
A
#
# COMPACT_ATOMS: atom_id res chain seq x y z
N MET A 1 5.16 14.58 22.31
CA MET A 1 4.82 14.34 20.89
C MET A 1 3.63 13.39 20.88
N ASN A 2 2.56 13.68 20.13
CA ASN A 2 1.39 12.79 20.07
C ASN A 2 1.81 11.42 19.51
N ASN A 3 1.47 10.31 20.17
CA ASN A 3 1.88 8.95 19.77
C ASN A 3 1.47 8.64 18.32
N ILE A 4 0.32 9.17 17.87
CA ILE A 4 -0.15 8.99 16.49
C ILE A 4 0.77 9.69 15.50
N GLU A 5 1.22 10.93 15.76
CA GLU A 5 2.11 11.66 14.85
C GLU A 5 3.49 11.00 14.75
N ALA A 6 4.02 10.49 15.87
CA ALA A 6 5.24 9.69 15.86
C ALA A 6 5.07 8.41 15.01
N MET A 7 3.94 7.70 15.18
CA MET A 7 3.64 6.51 14.39
C MET A 7 3.55 6.81 12.90
N LYS A 8 2.84 7.88 12.49
CA LYS A 8 2.71 8.30 11.09
C LYS A 8 4.07 8.45 10.40
N ASN A 9 5.03 9.05 11.09
CA ASN A 9 6.38 9.25 10.57
C ASN A 9 7.21 7.95 10.46
N SER A 10 6.77 6.86 11.08
CA SER A 10 7.43 5.55 11.05
C SER A 10 6.76 4.52 10.14
N LEU A 11 5.58 4.83 9.58
CA LEU A 11 4.84 3.89 8.73
C LEU A 11 5.66 3.54 7.48
N SER A 12 5.93 2.26 7.31
CA SER A 12 6.67 1.72 6.16
C SER A 12 8.04 2.38 5.92
N THR A 13 8.73 2.81 6.97
CA THR A 13 10.11 3.36 6.87
C THR A 13 11.19 2.30 7.10
N ASN A 14 10.99 1.45 8.11
CA ASN A 14 11.94 0.37 8.48
C ASN A 14 11.41 -1.03 8.15
N TYR A 15 10.09 -1.21 8.22
CA TYR A 15 9.37 -2.45 7.89
C TYR A 15 7.98 -2.08 7.36
N ILE A 16 7.41 -2.91 6.48
CA ILE A 16 6.08 -2.65 5.92
C ILE A 16 5.06 -2.69 7.05
N THR A 17 4.30 -1.61 7.20
CA THR A 17 3.26 -1.56 8.22
C THR A 17 1.96 -2.11 7.67
N LEU A 18 1.70 -3.40 7.89
CA LEU A 18 0.42 -3.99 7.50
C LEU A 18 -0.71 -3.40 8.34
N LEU A 19 -1.89 -3.26 7.74
CA LEU A 19 -3.08 -2.76 8.43
C LEU A 19 -3.44 -3.64 9.64
N VAL A 20 -3.19 -4.94 9.54
CA VAL A 20 -3.49 -5.92 10.60
C VAL A 20 -2.55 -5.81 11.80
N ASP A 21 -1.38 -5.19 11.62
CA ASP A 21 -0.36 -5.04 12.66
C ASP A 21 -0.52 -3.73 13.44
N ILE A 22 -1.49 -2.89 13.07
CA ILE A 22 -1.76 -1.65 13.78
C ILE A 22 -2.36 -1.98 15.15
N ASP A 23 -1.81 -1.31 16.17
CA ASP A 23 -2.22 -1.45 17.56
C ASP A 23 -3.74 -1.32 17.71
N GLN A 24 -4.34 -2.21 18.49
CA GLN A 24 -5.79 -2.29 18.63
C GLN A 24 -6.39 -1.06 19.31
N THR A 25 -5.61 -0.22 19.97
CA THR A 25 -6.03 1.06 20.54
C THR A 25 -6.18 2.17 19.50
N ILE A 26 -5.77 1.92 18.25
CA ILE A 26 -5.88 2.87 17.15
C ILE A 26 -7.05 2.45 16.25
N ASP A 27 -7.94 3.40 16.00
CA ASP A 27 -8.96 3.30 14.98
C ASP A 27 -8.47 3.92 13.66
N ILE A 28 -8.81 3.25 12.56
CA ILE A 28 -8.45 3.70 11.21
C ILE A 28 -9.73 3.99 10.46
N ASP A 29 -10.03 5.28 10.30
CA ASP A 29 -11.15 5.74 9.50
C ASP A 29 -10.86 5.56 8.01
N LYS A 30 -11.58 4.62 7.38
CA LYS A 30 -11.43 4.23 5.98
C LYS A 30 -12.51 4.81 5.06
N ARG A 31 -13.30 5.79 5.53
CA ARG A 31 -14.41 6.41 4.78
C ARG A 31 -13.94 7.29 3.62
N GLY A 32 -12.64 7.58 3.52
CA GLY A 32 -12.05 8.33 2.42
C GLY A 32 -12.28 7.70 1.04
N LYS A 33 -12.32 8.56 0.01
CA LYS A 33 -12.44 8.15 -1.40
C LYS A 33 -11.22 7.32 -1.81
N SER A 34 -11.46 6.27 -2.60
CA SER A 34 -10.39 5.47 -3.19
C SER A 34 -9.98 6.00 -4.57
N TYR A 35 -8.69 5.93 -4.83
CA TYR A 35 -8.02 6.29 -6.07
C TYR A 35 -7.18 5.11 -6.55
N TYR A 36 -6.70 5.20 -7.78
CA TYR A 36 -5.86 4.17 -8.39
C TYR A 36 -4.62 4.84 -8.98
N TYR A 37 -3.45 4.32 -8.61
CA TYR A 37 -2.21 4.57 -9.32
C TYR A 37 -1.91 3.33 -10.16
N ARG A 38 -1.38 3.53 -11.37
CA ARG A 38 -1.07 2.45 -12.31
C ARG A 38 0.36 2.56 -12.80
N SER A 39 1.04 1.44 -12.90
CA SER A 39 2.33 1.31 -13.59
C SER A 39 2.38 -0.01 -14.35
N ILE A 40 3.23 -0.06 -15.36
CA ILE A 40 3.62 -1.33 -15.97
C ILE A 40 4.69 -1.93 -15.06
N ASN A 41 4.46 -3.17 -14.63
CA ASN A 41 5.29 -3.91 -13.68
C ASN A 41 5.52 -3.18 -12.35
N ILE A 42 6.30 -3.81 -11.46
CA ILE A 42 6.75 -3.23 -10.19
C ILE A 42 8.16 -2.66 -10.40
N ASP A 43 8.25 -1.33 -10.39
CA ASP A 43 9.49 -0.59 -10.64
C ASP A 43 9.69 0.53 -9.62
N SER A 44 10.92 0.71 -9.14
CA SER A 44 11.25 1.65 -8.06
C SER A 44 10.92 3.10 -8.43
N LEU A 45 11.15 3.53 -9.67
CA LEU A 45 10.87 4.90 -10.11
C LEU A 45 9.37 5.19 -10.10
N ASN A 46 8.55 4.20 -10.50
CA ASN A 46 7.10 4.32 -10.42
C ASN A 46 6.60 4.37 -8.98
N ILE A 47 7.18 3.57 -8.08
CA ILE A 47 6.84 3.60 -6.65
C ILE A 47 7.27 4.91 -6.00
N GLU A 48 8.45 5.44 -6.32
CA GLU A 48 8.91 6.76 -5.90
C GLU A 48 7.94 7.85 -6.35
N ASN A 49 7.63 7.90 -7.65
CA ASN A 49 6.66 8.84 -8.19
C ASN A 49 5.28 8.72 -7.52
N PHE A 50 4.85 7.51 -7.19
CA PHE A 50 3.60 7.32 -6.45
C PHE A 50 3.67 7.94 -5.05
N LEU A 51 4.72 7.64 -4.27
CA LEU A 51 4.89 8.14 -2.91
C LEU A 51 5.05 9.66 -2.87
N ASP A 52 5.80 10.25 -3.80
CA ASP A 52 6.03 11.70 -3.86
C ASP A 52 4.78 12.52 -4.17
N ASN A 53 3.81 11.91 -4.86
CA ASN A 53 2.51 12.54 -5.14
C ASN A 53 1.52 12.44 -3.98
N LEU A 54 1.86 11.76 -2.87
CA LEU A 54 1.03 11.72 -1.67
C LEU A 54 1.11 13.05 -0.91
N GLU A 55 0.00 13.44 -0.29
CA GLU A 55 -0.03 14.65 0.53
C GLU A 55 0.91 14.52 1.74
N PHE A 56 1.59 15.63 2.08
CA PHE A 56 2.49 15.67 3.22
C PHE A 56 1.75 15.41 4.54
N ASN A 57 2.37 14.62 5.42
CA ASN A 57 1.83 14.20 6.72
C ASN A 57 0.44 13.50 6.67
N GLN A 58 0.10 12.87 5.54
CA GLN A 58 -1.12 12.07 5.40
C GLN A 58 -0.78 10.59 5.32
N VAL A 59 -1.72 9.76 5.81
CA VAL A 59 -1.62 8.30 5.78
C VAL A 59 -2.54 7.76 4.72
N TYR A 60 -2.01 6.81 3.96
CA TYR A 60 -2.73 6.14 2.90
C TYR A 60 -2.74 4.64 3.13
N LEU A 61 -3.93 4.06 2.99
CA LEU A 61 -4.12 2.62 2.96
C LEU A 61 -4.01 2.13 1.52
N ILE A 62 -3.11 1.19 1.29
CA ILE A 62 -2.82 0.62 -0.03
C ILE A 62 -3.40 -0.79 -0.11
N ASN A 63 -4.03 -1.08 -1.25
CA ASN A 63 -4.38 -2.43 -1.68
C ASN A 63 -3.73 -2.69 -3.05
N PRO A 64 -2.62 -3.43 -3.12
CA PRO A 64 -1.91 -3.68 -4.36
C PRO A 64 -2.63 -4.78 -5.16
N LEU A 65 -2.83 -4.52 -6.45
CA LEU A 65 -3.47 -5.44 -7.38
C LEU A 65 -2.60 -5.60 -8.62
N ILE A 66 -2.68 -6.77 -9.25
CA ILE A 66 -2.11 -7.05 -10.56
C ILE A 66 -3.23 -7.33 -11.56
N SER A 67 -3.11 -6.79 -12.77
CA SER A 67 -4.03 -7.03 -13.89
C SER A 67 -3.28 -7.12 -15.22
N MET A 68 -3.75 -7.96 -16.14
CA MET A 68 -3.15 -8.09 -17.48
C MET A 68 -3.59 -6.99 -18.46
N ASN A 69 -4.72 -6.33 -18.20
CA ASN A 69 -5.34 -5.41 -19.18
C ASN A 69 -5.63 -4.01 -18.60
N CYS A 70 -5.22 -3.75 -17.35
CA CYS A 70 -5.44 -2.49 -16.64
C CYS A 70 -6.93 -2.12 -16.44
N ARG A 71 -7.88 -3.04 -16.69
CA ARG A 71 -9.32 -2.78 -16.59
C ARG A 71 -9.85 -3.29 -15.25
N ILE A 72 -10.29 -2.37 -14.40
CA ILE A 72 -10.86 -2.68 -13.07
C ILE A 72 -12.14 -3.55 -13.13
N ASN A 73 -12.81 -3.60 -14.28
CA ASN A 73 -14.00 -4.42 -14.52
C ASN A 73 -13.67 -5.85 -14.98
N THR A 74 -12.39 -6.20 -15.02
CA THR A 74 -11.92 -7.53 -15.40
C THR A 74 -11.16 -8.16 -14.24
N PRO A 75 -10.93 -9.48 -14.26
CA PRO A 75 -10.23 -10.16 -13.18
C PRO A 75 -8.88 -9.50 -12.88
N TYR A 76 -8.63 -9.32 -11.60
CA TYR A 76 -7.37 -8.86 -11.04
C TYR A 76 -7.00 -9.74 -9.86
N LEU A 77 -5.70 -9.84 -9.60
CA LEU A 77 -5.17 -10.54 -8.45
C LEU A 77 -4.85 -9.51 -7.36
N THR A 78 -5.37 -9.68 -6.15
CA THR A 78 -4.89 -8.92 -5.00
C THR A 78 -3.54 -9.48 -4.59
N LEU A 79 -2.50 -8.65 -4.63
CA LEU A 79 -1.13 -9.12 -4.49
C LEU A 79 -0.75 -9.38 -3.04
N SER A 80 -1.29 -8.60 -2.10
CA SER A 80 -0.97 -8.74 -0.69
C SER A 80 -2.05 -8.16 0.22
N ARG A 81 -1.87 -8.34 1.53
CA ARG A 81 -2.69 -7.67 2.54
C ARG A 81 -2.51 -6.16 2.44
N GLN A 82 -3.54 -5.42 2.88
CA GLN A 82 -3.48 -3.97 2.90
C GLN A 82 -2.40 -3.47 3.86
N PHE A 83 -1.69 -2.42 3.45
CA PHE A 83 -0.62 -1.81 4.24
C PHE A 83 -0.71 -0.29 4.21
N LEU A 84 -0.08 0.35 5.19
CA LEU A 84 -0.10 1.79 5.34
C LEU A 84 1.20 2.42 4.85
N VAL A 85 1.06 3.53 4.15
CA VAL A 85 2.19 4.35 3.71
C VAL A 85 1.93 5.82 4.00
N THR A 86 2.99 6.57 4.13
CA THR A 86 3.03 8.03 3.96
C THR A 86 3.96 8.38 2.80
N ARG A 87 4.00 9.66 2.42
CA ARG A 87 5.02 10.17 1.48
C ARG A 87 6.46 9.83 1.89
N ASN A 88 6.72 9.71 3.20
CA ASN A 88 8.05 9.46 3.74
C ASN A 88 8.39 7.96 3.86
N SER A 89 7.54 7.07 3.34
CA SER A 89 7.80 5.62 3.36
C SER A 89 9.05 5.30 2.55
N ASN A 90 9.76 4.25 2.93
CA ASN A 90 10.97 3.84 2.24
C ASN A 90 10.62 3.17 0.90
N ILE A 91 11.08 3.79 -0.21
CA ILE A 91 10.80 3.33 -1.57
C ILE A 91 11.32 1.91 -1.81
N CYS A 92 12.55 1.62 -1.38
CA CYS A 92 13.18 0.30 -1.54
C CYS A 92 12.38 -0.78 -0.80
N LEU A 93 11.89 -0.46 0.39
CA LEU A 93 11.09 -1.36 1.21
C LEU A 93 9.73 -1.66 0.55
N VAL A 94 9.00 -0.63 0.11
CA VAL A 94 7.71 -0.79 -0.56
C VAL A 94 7.87 -1.58 -1.86
N THR A 95 8.88 -1.24 -2.66
CA THR A 95 9.15 -1.94 -3.93
C THR A 95 9.56 -3.38 -3.70
N GLY A 96 10.47 -3.63 -2.75
CA GLY A 96 10.93 -4.97 -2.39
C GLY A 96 9.79 -5.86 -1.91
N TYR A 97 8.93 -5.35 -1.03
CA TYR A 97 7.74 -6.06 -0.58
C TYR A 97 6.79 -6.41 -1.74
N LEU A 98 6.51 -5.46 -2.63
CA LEU A 98 5.63 -5.75 -3.77
C LEU A 98 6.22 -6.83 -4.69
N LYS A 99 7.54 -6.79 -4.96
CA LYS A 99 8.22 -7.82 -5.78
C LYS A 99 8.23 -9.19 -5.10
N GLU A 100 8.43 -9.22 -3.79
CA GLU A 100 8.34 -10.47 -3.01
C GLU A 100 6.92 -11.07 -3.11
N GLN A 101 5.90 -10.25 -2.94
CA GLN A 101 4.51 -10.69 -3.03
C GLN A 101 4.13 -11.13 -4.47
N GLN A 102 4.71 -10.52 -5.50
CA GLN A 102 4.63 -11.01 -6.88
C GLN A 102 5.24 -12.40 -7.02
N ALA A 103 6.48 -12.60 -6.57
CA ALA A 103 7.15 -13.89 -6.67
C ALA A 103 6.37 -15.00 -5.92
N ILE A 104 5.80 -14.68 -4.75
CA ILE A 104 4.92 -15.59 -4.01
C ILE A 104 3.68 -15.93 -4.83
N ALA A 105 3.02 -14.93 -5.44
CA ALA A 105 1.84 -15.15 -6.26
C ALA A 105 2.14 -16.04 -7.48
N GLU A 106 3.21 -15.74 -8.23
CA GLU A 106 3.65 -16.54 -9.38
C GLU A 106 3.88 -18.00 -8.99
N ASN A 107 4.54 -18.23 -7.85
CA ASN A 107 4.78 -19.58 -7.34
C ASN A 107 3.48 -20.31 -6.94
N VAL A 108 2.61 -19.64 -6.17
CA VAL A 108 1.37 -20.23 -5.64
C VAL A 108 0.38 -20.56 -6.74
N PHE A 109 0.27 -19.70 -7.75
CA PHE A 109 -0.70 -19.86 -8.84
C PHE A 109 -0.10 -20.50 -10.10
N ASN A 110 1.20 -20.84 -10.08
CA ASN A 110 1.92 -21.50 -11.15
C ASN A 110 1.79 -20.76 -12.50
N PHE A 111 2.05 -19.46 -12.50
CA PHE A 111 2.13 -18.63 -13.70
C PHE A 111 3.37 -17.74 -13.63
N GLU A 112 3.79 -17.22 -14.79
CA GLU A 112 4.84 -16.22 -14.91
C GLU A 112 4.25 -14.93 -15.51
N LEU A 113 4.53 -13.79 -14.89
CA LEU A 113 4.06 -12.49 -15.39
C LEU A 113 5.23 -11.71 -16.00
N GLU A 114 5.45 -11.87 -17.30
CA GLU A 114 6.45 -11.04 -18.00
C GLU A 114 6.02 -9.57 -18.05
N ILE A 115 4.76 -9.31 -18.36
CA ILE A 115 4.19 -7.96 -18.47
C ILE A 115 2.84 -7.95 -17.77
N PHE A 116 2.72 -7.07 -16.79
CA PHE A 116 1.47 -6.84 -16.08
C PHE A 116 1.32 -5.37 -15.69
N TYR A 117 0.12 -4.99 -15.29
CA TYR A 117 -0.16 -3.71 -14.68
C TYR A 117 -0.24 -3.86 -13.17
N LEU A 118 0.64 -3.16 -12.46
CA LEU A 118 0.46 -2.89 -11.04
C LEU A 118 -0.60 -1.80 -10.88
N LEU A 119 -1.63 -2.09 -10.11
CA LEU A 119 -2.65 -1.13 -9.70
C LEU A 119 -2.58 -0.98 -8.18
N LEU A 120 -2.12 0.17 -7.72
CA LEU A 120 -2.19 0.52 -6.30
C LEU A 120 -3.54 1.21 -6.08
N LYS A 121 -4.51 0.48 -5.54
CA LYS A 121 -5.73 1.09 -5.03
C LYS A 121 -5.41 1.72 -3.68
N TYR A 122 -5.50 3.04 -3.59
CA TYR A 122 -5.13 3.77 -2.38
C TYR A 122 -6.25 4.68 -1.90
N LYS A 123 -6.31 4.92 -0.60
CA LYS A 123 -7.21 5.92 0.00
C LYS A 123 -6.55 6.58 1.19
N LYS A 124 -6.83 7.86 1.38
CA LYS A 124 -6.46 8.58 2.59
C LYS A 124 -7.24 8.03 3.78
N VAL A 125 -6.58 7.84 4.92
CA VAL A 125 -7.19 7.38 6.17
C VAL A 125 -6.84 8.32 7.31
N ILE A 126 -7.72 8.38 8.31
CA ILE A 126 -7.48 9.15 9.55
C ILE A 126 -7.24 8.16 10.67
N LEU A 127 -6.19 8.40 11.45
CA LEU A 127 -5.82 7.60 12.60
C LEU A 127 -6.31 8.31 13.86
N ASN A 128 -7.12 7.63 14.66
CA ASN A 128 -7.65 8.15 15.92
C ASN A 128 -7.37 7.15 17.04
N HIS A 129 -7.27 7.62 18.28
CA HIS A 129 -7.37 6.69 19.41
C HIS A 129 -8.80 6.15 19.49
N LYS A 130 -8.95 4.87 19.79
CA LYS A 130 -10.25 4.31 20.12
C LYS A 130 -10.74 4.94 21.41
N ASN A 131 -11.95 5.47 21.37
CA ASN A 131 -12.69 5.79 22.58
C ASN A 131 -13.11 4.46 23.21
N ILE A 132 -12.37 4.03 24.22
CA ILE A 132 -12.81 2.95 25.10
C ILE A 132 -13.87 3.57 25.99
N GLY A 133 -15.14 3.37 25.63
CA GLY A 133 -16.30 3.73 26.45
C GLY A 133 -16.50 2.76 27.59
#